data_AF-A0A951RVI5-F1
#
_entry.id   AF-A0A951RVI5-F1
#
_cell.length_a   1.000
_cell.length_b   1.000
_cell.length_c   1.000
_cell.angle_alpha   90.00
_cell.angle_beta   90.00
_cell.angle_gamma   90.00
#
_symmetry.space_group_name_H-M   'P 1'
#
loop_
_entity.id
_entity.type
_entity.pdbx_description
1 polymer ?
#
loop_
_entity_poly.entity_id
_entity_poly.type
_entity_poly.pdbx_seq_one_letter_code
_entity_poly.pdbx_strand_id
1 'polypeptide(L)' 'MFFFDRNDVPTQINRIQELNDLENAETSMTRQISDTRKELESLKSSPEMLEKYAREKYLMKKPNEDLFVVETVIEK' A
#
# COMPACT_ATOMS: atom_id res chain seq x y z
N MET A 1 37.11 -24.70 29.82
CA MET A 1 36.40 -24.71 28.53
C MET A 1 35.36 -23.59 28.57
N PHE A 2 35.82 -22.34 28.49
CA PHE A 2 34.99 -21.13 28.43
C PHE A 2 35.03 -20.60 27.00
N PHE A 3 34.68 -21.48 26.07
CA PHE A 3 34.45 -21.09 24.68
C PHE A 3 33.00 -20.64 24.60
N PHE A 4 32.78 -19.39 25.00
CA PHE A 4 31.72 -18.60 24.40
C PHE A 4 31.91 -18.75 22.89
N ASP A 5 30.99 -19.45 22.22
CA ASP A 5 30.96 -19.50 20.78
C ASP A 5 30.94 -18.03 20.30
N ARG A 6 32.06 -17.60 19.72
CA ARG A 6 32.30 -16.19 19.35
C ARG A 6 31.28 -15.69 18.32
N ASN A 7 30.45 -16.57 17.77
CA ASN A 7 29.39 -16.25 16.82
C ASN A 7 27.99 -16.11 17.41
N ASP A 8 27.72 -16.45 18.68
CA ASP A 8 26.32 -16.52 19.13
C ASP A 8 25.69 -15.16 19.46
N VAL A 9 26.36 -14.31 20.25
CA VAL A 9 25.72 -13.09 20.77
C VAL A 9 25.39 -12.06 19.69
N PRO A 10 26.33 -11.68 18.77
CA PRO A 10 26.02 -10.75 17.70
C PRO A 10 24.97 -11.32 16.72
N THR A 11 25.05 -12.61 16.42
CA THR A 11 24.08 -13.29 15.54
C THR A 11 22.69 -13.32 16.14
N GLN A 12 22.56 -13.54 17.45
CA GLN A 12 21.26 -13.50 18.12
C GLN A 12 20.67 -12.09 18.14
N ILE A 13 21.47 -11.03 18.31
CA ILE A 13 20.99 -9.64 18.21
C ILE A 13 20.47 -9.35 16.80
N ASN A 14 21.21 -9.76 15.76
CA ASN A 14 20.80 -9.58 14.38
C ASN A 14 19.48 -10.33 14.08
N ARG A 15 19.33 -11.56 14.59
CA ARG A 15 18.09 -12.33 14.43
C ARG A 15 16.89 -11.68 15.12
N ILE A 16 17.09 -11.08 16.29
CA ILE A 16 16.03 -10.35 16.99
C ILE A 16 15.62 -9.10 16.20
N GLN A 17 16.58 -8.38 15.61
CA GLN A 17 16.27 -7.24 14.74
C GLN A 17 15.50 -7.67 13.50
N GLU A 18 15.97 -8.73 12.82
CA GLU A 18 15.29 -9.28 11.64
C GLU A 18 13.88 -9.78 11.97
N LEU A 19 13.68 -10.39 13.14
CA LEU A 19 12.36 -10.81 13.61
C LEU A 19 11.42 -9.61 13.82
N ASN A 20 11.91 -8.55 14.49
CA ASN A 20 11.12 -7.33 14.68
C ASN A 20 10.79 -6.65 13.34
N ASP A 21 11.73 -6.64 12.39
CA ASP A 21 11.52 -6.05 11.06
C ASP A 21 10.45 -6.84 10.28
N LEU A 22 10.48 -8.17 10.36
CA LEU A 22 9.46 -9.04 9.76
C LEU A 22 8.09 -8.83 10.39
N GLU A 23 7.99 -8.74 11.72
CA GLU A 23 6.74 -8.45 12.42
C GLU A 23 6.19 -7.05 12.06
N ASN A 24 7.07 -6.05 11.96
CA ASN A 24 6.69 -4.71 11.52
C ASN A 24 6.20 -4.69 10.05
N ALA A 25 6.85 -5.47 9.18
CA ALA A 25 6.41 -5.63 7.80
C ALA A 25 5.04 -6.33 7.72
N GLU A 26 4.84 -7.41 8.49
CA GLU A 26 3.58 -8.15 8.56
C GLU A 26 2.43 -7.26 9.03
N THR A 27 2.63 -6.54 10.14
CA THR A 27 1.61 -5.64 10.70
C THR A 27 1.26 -4.51 9.73
N SER A 28 2.27 -3.92 9.08
CA SER A 28 2.08 -2.88 8.06
C SER A 28 1.33 -3.40 6.84
N MET A 29 1.68 -4.58 6.32
CA MET A 29 0.97 -5.22 5.21
C MET A 29 -0.47 -5.57 5.57
N THR A 30 -0.69 -6.13 6.76
CA THR A 30 -2.03 -6.46 7.25
C THR A 30 -2.91 -5.22 7.35
N ARG A 31 -2.34 -4.10 7.82
CA ARG A 31 -3.02 -2.80 7.85
C ARG A 31 -3.36 -2.32 6.44
N GLN A 32 -2.41 -2.33 5.51
CA GLN A 32 -2.66 -1.94 4.12
C GLN A 32 -3.73 -2.81 3.45
N ILE A 33 -3.75 -4.11 3.72
CA ILE A 33 -4.78 -5.04 3.23
C ILE A 33 -6.16 -4.66 3.79
N SER A 34 -6.25 -4.38 5.10
CA SER A 34 -7.49 -3.97 5.74
C SER A 34 -8.04 -2.66 5.15
N ASP A 35 -7.16 -1.66 5.00
CA ASP A 35 -7.52 -0.36 4.45
C ASP A 35 -7.97 -0.49 2.99
N THR A 36 -7.21 -1.26 2.18
CA THR A 36 -7.56 -1.54 0.78
C THR A 36 -8.89 -2.29 0.67
N ARG A 37 -9.14 -3.27 1.54
CA ARG A 37 -10.43 -4.00 1.56
C ARG A 37 -11.58 -3.07 1.90
N LYS A 38 -11.41 -2.16 2.85
CA LYS A 38 -12.42 -1.18 3.23
C LYS A 38 -12.73 -0.22 2.07
N GLU A 39 -11.70 0.23 1.35
CA GLU A 39 -11.87 1.04 0.14
C GLU A 39 -12.56 0.25 -0.97
N LEU A 40 -12.20 -1.02 -1.15
CA LEU A 40 -12.81 -1.89 -2.16
C LEU A 40 -14.31 -2.13 -1.86
N GLU A 41 -14.67 -2.36 -0.60
CA GLU A 41 -16.08 -2.52 -0.20
C GLU A 41 -16.87 -1.21 -0.33
N SER A 42 -16.26 -0.05 -0.04
CA SER A 42 -16.93 1.24 -0.29
C SER A 42 -17.18 1.46 -1.78
N LEU A 43 -16.22 1.11 -2.64
CA LEU A 43 -16.38 1.15 -4.10
C LEU A 43 -17.44 0.19 -4.63
N LYS A 44 -17.54 -1.03 -4.09
CA LYS A 44 -18.57 -2.01 -4.49
C LYS A 44 -19.98 -1.60 -4.10
N SER A 45 -20.13 -0.89 -2.98
CA SER A 45 -21.44 -0.55 -2.42
C SER A 45 -22.27 0.41 -3.28
N SER A 46 -21.64 1.20 -4.16
CA SER A 46 -22.35 2.15 -5.03
C SER A 46 -21.74 2.19 -6.44
N PRO A 47 -22.54 1.91 -7.49
CA PRO A 47 -22.12 2.06 -8.89
C PRO A 47 -21.59 3.47 -9.21
N GLU A 48 -22.14 4.51 -8.58
CA GLU A 48 -21.71 5.89 -8.78
C GLU A 48 -20.30 6.16 -8.23
N MET A 49 -19.98 5.56 -7.07
CA MET A 49 -18.64 5.67 -6.46
C MET A 49 -17.60 4.96 -7.31
N LEU A 50 -17.95 3.80 -7.89
CA LEU A 50 -17.09 3.06 -8.80
C LEU A 50 -16.81 3.86 -10.10
N GLU A 51 -17.86 4.44 -10.70
CA GLU A 51 -17.71 5.29 -11.90
C GLU A 51 -16.83 6.51 -11.61
N LYS A 52 -17.04 7.17 -10.46
CA LYS A 52 -16.22 8.31 -10.02
C LYS A 52 -14.75 7.91 -9.85
N TYR A 53 -14.47 6.81 -9.16
CA TYR A 53 -13.11 6.32 -8.95
C TYR A 53 -12.41 5.96 -10.26
N ALA A 54 -13.11 5.28 -11.17
CA ALA A 54 -12.58 4.94 -12.49
C ALA A 54 -12.24 6.20 -13.32
N ARG A 55 -13.06 7.25 -13.24
CA ARG A 55 -12.82 8.53 -13.92
C ARG A 55 -11.68 9.33 -13.31
N GLU A 56 -11.60 9.43 -11.98
CA GLU A 56 -10.59 10.25 -11.30
C GLU A 56 -9.21 9.59 -11.28
N LYS A 57 -9.13 8.27 -11.06
CA LYS A 57 -7.85 7.56 -10.96
C LYS A 57 -7.32 7.06 -12.29
N TYR A 58 -8.20 6.61 -13.16
CA TYR A 58 -7.82 5.92 -14.40
C TYR A 58 -8.25 6.68 -15.67
N LEU A 59 -8.86 7.86 -15.52
CA LEU A 59 -9.32 8.69 -16.64
C LEU A 59 -10.21 7.89 -17.62
N MET A 60 -10.99 6.94 -17.09
CA MET A 60 -11.86 6.10 -17.91
C MET A 60 -12.99 6.91 -18.56
N LYS A 61 -13.28 6.62 -19.83
CA LYS A 61 -14.37 7.24 -20.60
C LYS A 61 -15.31 6.20 -21.17
N LYS A 62 -16.59 6.55 -21.35
CA LYS A 62 -17.53 5.71 -22.11
C LYS A 62 -17.23 5.80 -23.61
N PRO A 63 -17.64 4.80 -24.44
CA PRO A 63 -17.33 4.80 -25.87
C PRO A 63 -17.86 6.02 -26.65
N ASN A 64 -18.96 6.63 -26.17
CA ASN A 64 -19.59 7.80 -26.78
C ASN A 64 -19.33 9.09 -25.99
N GLU A 65 -18.19 9.18 -25.29
CA GLU A 65 -17.83 10.31 -24.44
C GLU A 65 -16.42 10.84 -24.79
N ASP A 66 -16.30 12.16 -24.82
CA ASP A 66 -15.03 12.86 -24.96
C ASP A 66 -14.56 13.35 -23.58
N LEU A 67 -13.35 12.96 -23.20
CA LEU A 67 -12.72 13.31 -21.92
C LEU A 67 -11.68 14.41 -22.15
N PHE A 68 -11.84 15.55 -21.48
CA PHE A 68 -10.91 16.68 -21.55
C PHE A 68 -10.16 16.78 -20.21
N VAL A 69 -8.83 16.68 -20.24
CA VAL A 69 -7.96 16.94 -19.08
C VAL A 69 -7.43 18.36 -19.23
N VAL A 70 -7.83 19.25 -18.32
CA VAL A 70 -7.37 20.64 -18.30
C VAL A 70 -6.21 20.73 -17.31
N GLU A 71 -4.99 20.79 -17.82
CA GLU A 71 -3.83 21.13 -17.01
C GLU A 71 -3.86 22.63 -16.72
N THR A 72 -3.88 22.99 -15.44
CA THR A 72 -3.69 24.38 -15.05
C THR A 72 -2.22 24.71 -15.29
N VAL A 73 -1.93 25.41 -16.38
CA VAL A 73 -0.61 26.02 -16.59
C VAL A 73 -0.49 27.14 -15.57
N ILE A 74 0.11 26.83 -14.42
CA ILE A 74 0.54 27.86 -13.47
C ILE A 74 1.78 28.49 -14.11
N GLU A 75 1.57 29.53 -14.92
CA GLU A 75 2.69 30.36 -15.40
C GLU A 75 3.44 30.90 -14.17
N LYS A 76 4.76 30.70 -14.20
CA LYS A 76 5.69 31.00 -13.11
C LYS A 76 6.21 32.43 -13.21
#